data_AF-A0A9D1VP97-F1
#
_entry.id   AF-A0A9D1VP97-F1
#
_cell.length_a   1.000
_cell.length_b   1.000
_cell.length_c   1.000
_cell.angle_alpha   90.00
_cell.angle_beta   90.00
_cell.angle_gamma   90.00
#
_symmetry.space_group_name_H-M   'P 1'
#
loop_
_entity.id
_entity.type
_entity.pdbx_description
1 polymer ?
#
loop_
_entity_poly.entity_id
_entity_poly.type
_entity_poly.pdbx_seq_one_letter_code
_entity_poly.pdbx_strand_id
1 'polypeptide(L)'
;MRFSGRRSGLIAKDRLRLLLTSERLDCTPQMMTMLKNDMIRAVDKYFAVQEKKVEIRYVKDRSTLLIKIPLQSDIEKSSPGMSFWR
;
A
#
# COMPACT_ATOMS: atom_id res chain seq x y z
N MET A 1 15.20 15.71 -21.79
CA MET A 1 15.93 15.34 -20.55
C MET A 1 15.66 13.87 -20.23
N ARG A 2 16.66 13.00 -20.42
CA ARG A 2 16.56 11.58 -20.05
C ARG A 2 17.20 11.42 -18.67
N PHE A 3 16.38 11.15 -17.64
CA PHE A 3 16.89 10.79 -16.31
C PHE A 3 17.57 9.41 -16.40
N SER A 4 18.88 9.36 -16.70
CA SER A 4 19.64 8.11 -16.82
C SER A 4 20.10 7.53 -15.47
N GLY A 5 19.75 8.17 -14.35
CA GLY A 5 19.90 7.60 -13.02
C GLY A 5 18.74 6.64 -12.70
N ARG A 6 18.92 5.35 -12.97
CA ARG A 6 17.87 4.31 -12.84
C ARG A 6 17.18 4.26 -11.46
N ARG A 7 17.74 4.83 -10.38
CA ARG A 7 17.09 4.89 -9.05
C ARG A 7 16.41 6.23 -8.74
N SER A 8 17.04 7.37 -9.04
CA SER A 8 16.47 8.68 -8.70
C SER A 8 15.19 8.98 -9.49
N GLY A 9 15.13 8.57 -10.76
CA GLY A 9 13.93 8.68 -11.59
C GLY A 9 12.76 7.84 -11.06
N LEU A 10 13.03 6.64 -10.53
CA LEU A 10 11.99 5.78 -9.93
C LEU A 10 11.44 6.42 -8.64
N ILE A 11 12.32 6.91 -7.78
CA ILE A 11 11.93 7.58 -6.52
C ILE A 11 11.08 8.82 -6.82
N ALA A 12 11.50 9.64 -7.81
CA ALA A 12 10.73 10.81 -8.23
C ALA A 12 9.36 10.43 -8.80
N LYS A 13 9.29 9.35 -9.61
CA LYS A 13 8.04 8.84 -10.18
C LYS A 13 7.07 8.38 -9.08
N ASP A 14 7.55 7.67 -8.07
CA ASP A 14 6.71 7.17 -6.98
C ASP A 14 6.19 8.32 -6.10
N ARG A 15 7.03 9.32 -5.82
CA ARG A 15 6.61 10.55 -5.14
C ARG A 15 5.54 11.30 -5.93
N LEU A 16 5.74 11.45 -7.24
CA LEU A 16 4.77 12.13 -8.11
C LEU A 16 3.44 11.37 -8.15
N ARG A 17 3.47 10.04 -8.23
CA ARG A 17 2.25 9.21 -8.20
C ARG A 17 1.47 9.40 -6.90
N LEU A 18 2.16 9.46 -5.76
CA LEU A 18 1.52 9.73 -4.46
C LEU A 18 0.86 11.10 -4.43
N LEU A 19 1.59 12.16 -4.86
CA LEU A 19 1.08 13.54 -4.92
C LEU A 19 -0.15 13.68 -5.82
N LEU A 20 -0.11 13.12 -7.03
CA LEU A 20 -1.23 13.16 -7.96
C LEU A 20 -2.45 12.38 -7.42
N THR A 21 -2.21 11.33 -6.65
CA THR A 21 -3.29 10.55 -6.03
C THR A 21 -3.92 11.34 -4.88
N SER A 22 -3.10 12.02 -4.08
CA SER A 22 -3.55 12.81 -2.94
C SER A 22 -4.38 14.03 -3.40
N GLU A 23 -3.93 14.72 -4.46
CA GLU A 23 -4.66 15.83 -5.09
C GLU A 23 -6.05 15.42 -5.59
N ARG A 24 -6.20 14.20 -6.13
CA ARG A 24 -7.49 13.69 -6.65
C ARG A 24 -8.47 13.26 -5.57
N LEU A 25 -8.01 13.09 -4.34
CA LEU A 25 -8.78 12.58 -3.20
C LEU A 25 -9.04 13.65 -2.14
N ASP A 26 -8.60 14.89 -2.39
CA ASP A 26 -8.62 16.00 -1.44
C ASP A 26 -8.00 15.63 -0.08
N CYS A 27 -7.00 14.75 -0.08
CA CYS A 27 -6.33 14.28 1.13
C CYS A 27 -4.84 14.59 1.06
N THR A 28 -4.19 14.80 2.21
CA THR A 28 -2.75 15.11 2.21
C THR A 28 -1.92 13.86 1.91
N PRO A 29 -0.75 13.98 1.26
CA PRO A 29 0.16 12.85 1.08
C PRO A 29 0.61 12.24 2.41
N GLN A 30 0.63 13.04 3.49
CA GLN A 30 0.87 12.58 4.84
C GLN A 30 -0.26 11.66 5.35
N MET A 31 -1.52 12.05 5.17
CA MET A 31 -2.68 11.20 5.51
C MET A 31 -2.66 9.88 4.73
N MET A 32 -2.34 9.91 3.44
CA MET A 32 -2.22 8.69 2.62
C MET A 32 -1.11 7.76 3.13
N THR A 33 -0.01 8.33 3.61
CA THR A 33 1.09 7.57 4.21
C THR A 33 0.68 6.97 5.56
N MET A 34 -0.03 7.74 6.40
CA MET A 34 -0.58 7.24 7.66
C MET A 34 -1.57 6.09 7.43
N LEU A 35 -2.51 6.27 6.50
CA LEU A 35 -3.49 5.24 6.12
C LEU A 35 -2.79 3.95 5.66
N LYS A 36 -1.74 4.06 4.82
CA LYS A 36 -0.94 2.91 4.40
C LYS A 36 -0.37 2.17 5.61
N ASN A 37 0.26 2.88 6.54
CA ASN A 37 0.90 2.29 7.71
C ASN A 37 -0.11 1.64 8.66
N ASP A 38 -1.27 2.25 8.85
CA ASP A 38 -2.35 1.70 9.68
C ASP A 38 -2.91 0.41 9.10
N MET A 39 -3.15 0.37 7.78
CA MET A 39 -3.62 -0.85 7.10
C MET A 39 -2.59 -1.97 7.20
N ILE A 40 -1.29 -1.67 7.02
CA ILE A 40 -0.22 -2.66 7.17
C ILE A 40 -0.21 -3.23 8.59
N ARG A 41 -0.19 -2.37 9.62
CA ARG A 41 -0.19 -2.80 11.03
C ARG A 41 -1.42 -3.64 11.39
N ALA A 42 -2.58 -3.28 10.87
CA ALA A 42 -3.81 -4.02 11.12
C ALA A 42 -3.76 -5.45 10.55
N VAL A 43 -3.19 -5.61 9.35
CA VAL A 43 -3.04 -6.93 8.72
C VAL A 43 -1.88 -7.73 9.33
N ASP A 44 -0.78 -7.05 9.69
CA ASP A 44 0.42 -7.65 10.27
C ASP A 44 0.14 -8.38 11.60
N LYS A 45 -0.89 -7.94 12.34
CA LYS A 45 -1.38 -8.63 13.54
C LYS A 45 -1.83 -10.07 13.27
N TYR A 46 -2.30 -10.37 12.06
CA TYR A 46 -2.89 -11.66 11.71
C TYR A 46 -2.08 -12.43 10.67
N PHE A 47 -1.38 -11.72 9.78
CA PHE A 47 -0.62 -12.31 8.68
C PHE A 47 0.73 -11.62 8.53
N ALA A 48 1.80 -12.37 8.30
CA ALA A 48 3.10 -11.76 8.01
C ALA A 48 3.05 -11.02 6.66
N VAL A 49 3.23 -9.69 6.67
CA VAL A 49 3.09 -8.84 5.47
C VAL A 49 4.45 -8.48 4.86
N GLN A 50 4.54 -8.39 3.53
CA GLN A 50 5.68 -7.80 2.82
C GLN A 50 5.49 -6.29 2.64
N GLU A 51 5.78 -5.49 3.66
CA GLU A 51 5.54 -4.03 3.69
C GLU A 51 6.09 -3.27 2.47
N LYS A 52 7.28 -3.70 1.99
CA LYS A 52 7.97 -3.08 0.85
C LYS A 52 7.27 -3.27 -0.49
N LYS A 53 6.34 -4.22 -0.60
CA LYS A 53 5.62 -4.56 -1.84
C LYS A 53 4.15 -4.13 -1.82
N VAL A 54 3.72 -3.39 -0.79
CA VAL A 54 2.34 -2.89 -0.71
C VAL A 54 2.12 -1.81 -1.77
N GLU A 55 1.14 -2.06 -2.66
CA GLU A 55 0.78 -1.15 -3.75
C GLU A 55 -0.57 -0.49 -3.47
N ILE A 56 -0.65 0.84 -3.65
CA ILE A 56 -1.88 1.61 -3.57
C ILE A 56 -2.26 2.07 -4.98
N ARG A 57 -3.49 1.81 -5.38
CA ARG A 57 -4.06 2.23 -6.67
C ARG A 57 -5.35 3.00 -6.44
N TYR A 58 -5.46 4.15 -7.09
CA TYR A 58 -6.70 4.91 -7.16
C TYR A 58 -7.43 4.57 -8.46
N VAL A 59 -8.71 4.22 -8.34
CA VAL A 59 -9.58 3.90 -9.47
C VAL A 59 -10.56 5.05 -9.66
N LYS A 60 -10.28 5.90 -10.66
CA LYS A 60 -11.03 7.13 -10.95
C LYS A 60 -12.51 6.86 -11.25
N ASP A 61 -12.82 5.76 -11.92
CA ASP A 61 -14.18 5.39 -12.34
C ASP A 61 -15.15 5.26 -11.16
N ARG A 62 -14.65 4.84 -9.98
CA ARG A 62 -15.48 4.55 -8.81
C ARG A 62 -15.13 5.36 -7.57
N SER A 63 -14.17 6.30 -7.67
CA SER A 63 -13.58 6.98 -6.51
C SER A 63 -13.12 6.00 -5.41
N THR A 64 -12.62 4.82 -5.80
CA THR A 64 -12.18 3.79 -4.85
C THR A 64 -10.67 3.71 -4.73
N LEU A 65 -10.22 3.34 -3.54
CA LEU A 65 -8.83 3.02 -3.24
C LEU A 65 -8.64 1.51 -3.14
N LEU A 66 -7.84 0.97 -4.04
CA LEU A 66 -7.44 -0.43 -4.03
C LEU A 66 -6.04 -0.56 -3.42
N ILE A 67 -5.95 -1.27 -2.30
CA ILE A 67 -4.69 -1.55 -1.62
C ILE A 67 -4.37 -3.03 -1.81
N LYS A 68 -3.23 -3.34 -2.43
CA LYS A 68 -2.73 -4.71 -2.59
C LYS A 68 -1.65 -4.96 -1.55
N ILE A 69 -1.94 -5.85 -0.60
CA ILE A 69 -1.06 -6.21 0.51
C ILE A 69 -0.57 -7.65 0.30
N PRO A 70 0.68 -7.86 -0.17
CA PRO A 70 1.22 -9.21 -0.37
C PRO A 70 1.65 -9.84 0.96
N LEU A 71 1.29 -11.11 1.14
CA LEU A 71 1.67 -11.91 2.32
C LEU A 71 3.08 -12.52 2.17
N GLN A 72 3.76 -12.79 3.28
CA GLN A 72 5.06 -13.47 3.34
C GLN A 72 4.94 -14.99 3.29
N SER A 73 3.82 -15.55 3.76
CA SER A 73 3.55 -16.99 3.80
C SER A 73 2.08 -17.27 3.54
N ASP A 74 1.78 -18.48 3.05
CA ASP A 74 0.41 -18.95 2.87
C ASP A 74 -0.37 -18.97 4.18
N ILE A 75 -1.70 -18.84 4.06
CA ILE A 75 -2.64 -18.63 5.18
C ILE A 75 -2.53 -19.74 6.25
N GLU A 76 -2.04 -20.93 5.90
CA GLU A 76 -1.89 -22.09 6.81
C GLU A 76 -0.92 -21.90 7.98
N LYS A 77 0.01 -20.91 7.94
CA LYS A 77 0.92 -20.63 9.06
C LYS A 77 0.49 -19.44 9.93
N SER A 78 -0.70 -18.90 9.70
CA SER A 78 -1.24 -17.75 10.43
C SER A 78 -1.71 -18.20 11.82
N SER A 79 -1.53 -17.33 12.82
CA SER A 79 -1.76 -17.60 14.25
C SER A 79 -3.09 -18.36 14.54
N PRO A 80 -3.12 -19.22 15.58
CA PRO A 80 -4.25 -20.13 15.90
C PRO A 80 -5.60 -19.46 16.24
N GLY A 81 -5.74 -18.14 16.09
CA GLY A 81 -6.97 -17.38 16.35
C GLY A 81 -7.96 -17.30 15.19
N MET A 82 -7.67 -17.88 14.02
CA MET A 82 -8.58 -17.88 12.85
C MET A 82 -9.62 -19.00 12.86
N SER A 83 -9.58 -19.91 13.85
CA SER A 83 -10.61 -20.94 14.05
C SER A 83 -11.96 -20.40 14.51
N PHE A 84 -12.05 -19.11 14.86
CA PHE A 84 -13.29 -18.47 15.33
C PHE A 84 -14.25 -18.02 14.21
N TRP A 85 -13.80 -18.00 12.95
CA TRP A 85 -14.61 -17.59 11.80
C TRP A 85 -15.22 -18.76 11.01
N ARG A 86 -15.52 -19.88 11.70
CA ARG A 86 -16.33 -20.99 11.18
C ARG A 86 -17.67 -21.05 11.93
#